data_AF-A0A0C2D5Z3-F1
#
_entry.id   AF-A0A0C2D5Z3-F1
#
_cell.length_a   1.000
_cell.length_b   1.000
_cell.length_c   1.000
_cell.angle_alpha   90.00
_cell.angle_beta   90.00
_cell.angle_gamma   90.00
#
_symmetry.space_group_name_H-M   'P 1'
#
loop_
_entity.id
_entity.type
_entity.pdbx_description
1 polymer ?
#
loop_
_entity_poly.entity_id
_entity_poly.type
_entity_poly.pdbx_seq_one_letter_code
_entity_poly.pdbx_strand_id
1 'polypeptide(L)'
;MKIRQLVLRSSALLAVSMFVLACSPESKAEKVLVKYETVFNECKKLTEEVGAEPGTQYCTKVGSMALEMSLDDTGIDKATRDKMIADWAGSNPLGKFYADEKAREAIPDL
;
A
#
# COMPACT_ATOMS: atom_id res chain seq x y z
N MET A 1 55.38 12.59 -27.08
CA MET A 1 54.72 11.90 -25.93
C MET A 1 53.30 12.43 -25.78
N LYS A 2 52.28 11.60 -26.05
CA LYS A 2 50.85 11.92 -25.89
C LYS A 2 50.33 11.11 -24.70
N ILE A 3 50.08 11.75 -23.56
CA ILE A 3 49.25 11.18 -22.49
C ILE A 3 48.46 12.34 -21.87
N ARG A 4 47.30 12.64 -22.46
CA ARG A 4 46.28 13.51 -21.86
C ARG A 4 44.92 12.99 -22.30
N GLN A 5 44.40 11.99 -21.61
CA GLN A 5 42.99 11.61 -21.62
C GLN A 5 42.80 10.42 -20.68
N LEU A 6 42.75 10.65 -19.37
CA LEU A 6 42.24 9.61 -18.46
C LEU A 6 41.75 10.17 -17.12
N VAL A 7 40.96 11.25 -17.14
CA VAL A 7 40.29 11.72 -15.92
C VAL A 7 38.88 12.20 -16.25
N LEU A 8 38.01 11.28 -16.68
CA LEU A 8 36.59 11.57 -16.91
C LEU A 8 35.76 10.28 -17.00
N ARG A 9 35.95 9.34 -16.06
CA ARG A 9 35.13 8.10 -16.03
C ARG A 9 34.72 7.58 -14.65
N SER A 10 35.10 8.23 -13.55
CA SER A 10 34.86 7.66 -12.22
C SER A 10 33.67 8.24 -11.44
N SER A 11 33.03 9.30 -11.93
CA SER A 11 31.95 9.99 -11.17
C SER A 11 30.53 9.59 -11.57
N ALA A 12 30.35 8.77 -12.62
CA ALA A 12 29.02 8.37 -13.10
C ALA A 12 28.45 7.12 -12.38
N LEU A 13 29.29 6.34 -11.69
CA LEU A 13 28.86 5.08 -11.06
C LEU A 13 28.19 5.28 -9.68
N LEU A 14 28.43 6.40 -9.00
CA LEU A 14 27.81 6.71 -7.70
C LEU A 14 26.41 7.34 -7.82
N ALA A 15 26.02 7.80 -9.01
CA ALA A 15 24.68 8.35 -9.23
C ALA A 15 23.62 7.26 -9.44
N VAL A 16 24.00 6.08 -9.94
CA VAL A 16 23.06 5.00 -10.29
C VAL A 16 22.54 4.24 -9.07
N SER A 17 23.30 4.19 -7.97
CA SER A 17 22.90 3.48 -6.74
C SER A 17 21.80 4.19 -5.94
N MET A 18 21.59 5.51 -6.12
CA MET A 18 20.52 6.24 -5.44
C MET A 18 19.16 6.14 -6.16
N PHE A 19 19.13 5.78 -7.44
CA PHE A 19 17.87 5.64 -8.19
C PHE A 19 17.21 4.26 -8.02
N VAL A 20 17.92 3.25 -7.51
CA VAL A 20 17.35 1.91 -7.28
C VAL A 20 16.49 1.86 -6.01
N LEU A 21 16.79 2.70 -5.02
CA LEU A 21 16.05 2.76 -3.76
C LEU A 21 14.69 3.48 -3.88
N ALA A 22 14.49 4.29 -4.92
CA ALA A 22 13.20 4.96 -5.20
C ALA A 22 12.18 4.04 -5.93
N CYS A 23 12.52 2.76 -6.14
CA CYS A 23 11.69 1.80 -6.86
C CYS A 23 11.59 0.43 -6.17
N SER A 24 11.80 0.35 -4.84
CA SER A 24 11.59 -0.91 -4.12
C SER A 24 10.10 -1.28 -4.09
N PRO A 25 9.76 -2.60 -4.05
CA PRO A 25 8.39 -3.06 -3.84
C PRO A 25 7.72 -2.43 -2.62
N GLU A 26 8.45 -2.29 -1.51
CA GLU A 26 7.95 -1.73 -0.25
C GLU A 26 7.59 -0.25 -0.40
N SER A 27 8.40 0.54 -1.11
CA SER A 27 8.09 1.95 -1.37
C SER A 27 6.85 2.11 -2.27
N LYS A 28 6.62 1.18 -3.20
CA LYS A 28 5.37 1.14 -3.98
C LYS A 28 4.18 0.75 -3.10
N ALA A 29 4.36 -0.22 -2.22
CA ALA A 29 3.34 -0.69 -1.28
C ALA A 29 2.91 0.40 -0.29
N GLU A 30 3.84 1.20 0.23
CA GLU A 30 3.54 2.38 1.05
C GLU A 30 2.65 3.38 0.30
N LYS A 31 2.96 3.66 -0.98
CA LYS A 31 2.13 4.54 -1.81
C LYS A 31 0.74 3.95 -2.06
N VAL A 32 0.62 2.63 -2.19
CA VAL A 32 -0.66 1.94 -2.31
C VAL A 32 -1.49 2.14 -1.03
N LEU A 33 -0.92 1.94 0.15
CA LEU A 33 -1.63 2.17 1.42
C LEU A 33 -2.19 3.60 1.50
N VAL A 34 -1.36 4.61 1.23
CA VAL A 34 -1.78 6.02 1.24
C VAL A 34 -2.89 6.28 0.21
N LYS A 35 -2.79 5.70 -0.99
CA LYS A 35 -3.84 5.82 -2.02
C LYS A 35 -5.19 5.27 -1.52
N TYR A 36 -5.16 4.13 -0.83
CA TYR A 36 -6.38 3.49 -0.33
C TYR A 36 -7.01 4.17 0.88
N GLU A 37 -6.31 5.08 1.57
CA GLU A 37 -6.93 5.92 2.59
C GLU A 37 -8.11 6.73 2.02
N THR A 38 -8.03 7.15 0.75
CA THR A 38 -9.18 7.81 0.09
C THR A 38 -10.38 6.87 0.00
N VAL A 39 -10.16 5.60 -0.36
CA VAL A 39 -11.22 4.58 -0.46
C VAL A 39 -11.83 4.32 0.91
N PHE A 40 -11.01 4.11 1.93
CA PHE A 40 -11.49 3.86 3.29
C PHE A 40 -12.16 5.09 3.91
N ASN A 41 -11.78 6.30 3.52
CA ASN A 41 -12.47 7.51 3.93
C ASN A 41 -13.86 7.64 3.27
N GLU A 42 -14.04 7.25 2.02
CA GLU A 42 -15.38 7.17 1.41
C GLU A 42 -16.22 6.07 2.08
N CYS A 43 -15.62 4.92 2.37
CA CYS A 43 -16.29 3.87 3.12
C CYS A 43 -16.73 4.30 4.51
N LYS A 44 -15.88 5.06 5.21
CA LYS A 44 -16.22 5.68 6.48
C LYS A 44 -17.48 6.54 6.35
N LYS A 45 -17.53 7.46 5.38
CA LYS A 45 -18.70 8.33 5.19
C LYS A 45 -19.98 7.52 4.99
N LEU A 46 -19.95 6.54 4.08
CA LEU A 46 -21.10 5.67 3.82
C LEU A 46 -21.52 4.89 5.08
N THR A 47 -20.56 4.37 5.83
CA THR A 47 -20.82 3.65 7.08
C THR A 47 -21.47 4.55 8.14
N GLU A 48 -20.97 5.78 8.28
CA GLU A 48 -21.50 6.78 9.21
C GLU A 48 -22.89 7.27 8.79
N GLU A 49 -23.14 7.46 7.49
CA GLU A 49 -24.43 7.87 6.93
C GLU A 49 -25.56 6.87 7.24
N VAL A 50 -25.25 5.57 7.21
CA VAL A 50 -26.23 4.51 7.49
C VAL A 50 -26.23 4.07 8.96
N GLY A 51 -25.40 4.68 9.81
CA GLY A 51 -25.31 4.35 11.24
C GLY A 51 -24.83 2.93 11.51
N ALA A 52 -24.00 2.36 10.64
CA ALA A 52 -23.47 1.01 10.79
C ALA A 52 -22.14 0.96 11.55
N GLU A 53 -21.79 -0.24 12.02
CA GLU A 53 -20.49 -0.47 12.65
C GLU A 53 -19.35 -0.43 11.61
N PRO A 54 -18.19 0.17 11.93
CA PRO A 54 -17.01 0.11 11.08
C PRO A 54 -16.64 -1.31 10.67
N GLY A 55 -16.20 -1.49 9.42
CA GLY A 55 -15.77 -2.80 8.94
C GLY A 55 -16.89 -3.72 8.46
N THR A 56 -18.17 -3.32 8.56
CA THR A 56 -19.31 -4.20 8.24
C THR A 56 -19.99 -3.93 6.90
N GLN A 57 -19.64 -2.83 6.24
CA GLN A 57 -20.28 -2.42 5.00
C GLN A 57 -19.66 -3.11 3.77
N TYR A 58 -20.47 -3.35 2.73
CA TYR A 58 -19.99 -3.96 1.48
C TYR A 58 -18.85 -3.18 0.82
N CYS A 59 -18.86 -1.84 0.92
CA CYS A 59 -17.77 -1.03 0.39
C CYS A 59 -16.42 -1.39 1.03
N THR A 60 -16.42 -1.75 2.33
CA THR A 60 -15.22 -2.13 3.07
C THR A 60 -14.70 -3.48 2.58
N LYS A 61 -15.61 -4.43 2.32
CA LYS A 61 -15.26 -5.73 1.72
C LYS A 61 -14.49 -5.53 0.42
N VAL A 62 -15.05 -4.75 -0.49
CA VAL A 62 -14.45 -4.46 -1.80
C VAL A 62 -13.15 -3.66 -1.65
N GLY A 63 -13.14 -2.64 -0.79
CA GLY A 63 -11.97 -1.80 -0.55
C GLY A 63 -10.78 -2.58 0.00
N SER A 64 -11.01 -3.48 0.96
CA SER A 64 -9.97 -4.34 1.53
C SER A 64 -9.44 -5.36 0.53
N MET A 65 -10.30 -6.00 -0.27
CA MET A 65 -9.84 -6.90 -1.34
C MET A 65 -9.00 -6.15 -2.37
N ALA A 66 -9.46 -4.97 -2.80
CA ALA A 66 -8.75 -4.15 -3.77
C ALA A 66 -7.40 -3.66 -3.23
N LEU A 67 -7.32 -3.31 -1.93
CA LEU A 67 -6.06 -2.98 -1.26
C LEU A 67 -5.09 -4.17 -1.32
N GLU A 68 -5.53 -5.35 -0.90
CA GLU A 68 -4.68 -6.56 -0.88
C GLU A 68 -4.15 -6.89 -2.28
N MET A 69 -5.01 -6.89 -3.30
CA MET A 69 -4.62 -7.12 -4.69
C MET A 69 -3.64 -6.05 -5.19
N SER A 70 -3.86 -4.79 -4.85
CA SER A 70 -2.96 -3.70 -5.26
C SER A 70 -1.59 -3.78 -4.58
N LEU A 71 -1.54 -4.32 -3.36
CA LEU A 71 -0.28 -4.58 -2.66
C LEU A 71 0.46 -5.77 -3.27
N ASP A 72 -0.25 -6.84 -3.64
CA ASP A 72 0.33 -7.99 -4.35
C ASP A 72 0.97 -7.55 -5.68
N ASP A 73 0.33 -6.62 -6.42
CA ASP A 73 0.85 -6.05 -7.67
C ASP A 73 2.17 -5.27 -7.52
N THR A 74 2.55 -4.91 -6.29
CA THR A 74 3.83 -4.23 -6.03
C THR A 74 5.03 -5.17 -6.04
N GLY A 75 4.78 -6.49 -5.92
CA GLY A 75 5.80 -7.54 -5.89
C GLY A 75 6.34 -7.86 -4.49
N ILE A 76 5.71 -7.36 -3.42
CA ILE A 76 6.01 -7.79 -2.04
C ILE A 76 5.45 -9.20 -1.79
N ASP A 77 6.06 -9.96 -0.88
CA ASP A 77 5.50 -11.24 -0.46
C ASP A 77 4.29 -11.08 0.48
N LYS A 78 3.51 -12.16 0.62
CA LYS A 78 2.32 -12.20 1.47
C LYS A 78 2.60 -11.81 2.92
N ALA A 79 3.71 -12.24 3.51
CA ALA A 79 4.02 -11.95 4.90
C ALA A 79 4.32 -10.46 5.11
N THR A 80 5.04 -9.86 4.18
CA THR A 80 5.32 -8.42 4.12
C THR A 80 4.04 -7.63 3.95
N ARG A 81 3.17 -8.03 3.01
CA ARG A 81 1.85 -7.41 2.82
C ARG A 81 1.00 -7.45 4.08
N ASP A 82 0.84 -8.64 4.68
CA ASP A 82 0.00 -8.82 5.85
C ASP A 82 0.52 -7.99 7.04
N LYS A 83 1.85 -7.91 7.19
CA LYS A 83 2.50 -7.03 8.18
C LYS A 83 2.20 -5.55 7.89
N MET A 84 2.39 -5.09 6.66
CA MET A 84 2.14 -3.70 6.28
C MET A 84 0.68 -3.28 6.50
N ILE A 85 -0.27 -4.16 6.19
CA ILE A 85 -1.69 -3.94 6.46
C ILE A 85 -1.94 -3.87 7.97
N ALA A 86 -1.39 -4.80 8.76
CA ALA A 86 -1.58 -4.80 10.20
C ALA A 86 -1.01 -3.52 10.86
N ASP A 87 0.21 -3.11 10.45
CA ASP A 87 0.87 -1.90 10.94
C ASP A 87 0.07 -0.65 10.57
N TRP A 88 -0.42 -0.56 9.33
CA TRP A 88 -1.29 0.54 8.88
C TRP A 88 -2.63 0.55 9.62
N ALA A 89 -3.31 -0.59 9.73
CA ALA A 89 -4.61 -0.69 10.38
C ALA A 89 -4.55 -0.38 11.89
N GLY A 90 -3.44 -0.72 12.54
CA GLY A 90 -3.20 -0.42 13.96
C GLY A 90 -2.83 1.04 14.23
N SER A 91 -2.28 1.76 13.25
CA SER A 91 -1.80 3.14 13.42
C SER A 91 -2.69 4.20 12.78
N ASN A 92 -3.52 3.83 11.81
CA ASN A 92 -4.41 4.73 11.08
C ASN A 92 -5.86 4.62 11.61
N PRO A 93 -6.56 5.74 11.91
CA PRO A 93 -7.96 5.70 12.33
C PRO A 93 -8.92 5.10 11.29
N LEU A 94 -8.52 5.04 10.02
CA LEU A 94 -9.26 4.36 8.96
C LEU A 94 -9.10 2.83 9.02
N GLY A 95 -8.13 2.32 9.78
CA GLY A 95 -7.89 0.88 9.95
C GLY A 95 -9.09 0.11 10.50
N LYS A 96 -9.97 0.76 11.28
CA LYS A 96 -11.23 0.14 11.73
C LYS A 96 -12.25 -0.10 10.61
N PHE A 97 -12.05 0.49 9.43
CA PHE A 97 -12.84 0.25 8.23
C PHE A 97 -12.14 -0.70 7.26
N TYR A 98 -11.08 -1.39 7.69
CA TYR A 98 -10.51 -2.50 6.95
C TYR A 98 -11.16 -3.81 7.42
N ALA A 99 -11.64 -4.62 6.48
CA ALA A 99 -12.08 -5.98 6.73
C ALA A 99 -10.99 -6.97 6.33
N ASP A 100 -10.46 -7.69 7.32
CA ASP A 100 -9.65 -8.88 7.09
C ASP A 100 -10.49 -10.01 6.45
N GLU A 101 -9.82 -11.09 6.04
CA GLU A 101 -10.46 -12.22 5.35
C GLU A 101 -11.72 -12.72 6.07
N LYS A 102 -11.63 -12.91 7.40
CA LYS A 102 -12.76 -13.38 8.21
C LYS A 102 -13.89 -12.35 8.28
N ALA A 103 -13.56 -11.08 8.47
CA ALA A 103 -14.56 -10.00 8.48
C ALA A 103 -15.26 -9.88 7.12
N ARG A 104 -14.53 -10.04 6.01
CA ARG A 104 -15.10 -10.00 4.65
C ARG A 104 -16.11 -11.11 4.37
N GLU A 105 -15.85 -12.32 4.86
CA GLU A 105 -16.77 -13.45 4.73
C GLU A 105 -18.09 -13.23 5.48
N ALA A 106 -18.06 -12.45 6.56
CA ALA A 106 -19.26 -12.12 7.33
C ALA A 106 -20.10 -11.01 6.68
N ILE A 107 -19.56 -10.28 5.69
CA ILE A 107 -20.27 -9.21 4.97
C ILE A 107 -21.03 -9.82 3.78
N PRO A 108 -22.38 -9.71 3.75
CA PRO A 108 -23.20 -10.21 2.65
C PRO A 108 -22.78 -9.62 1.31
N ASP A 109 -22.90 -10.41 0.25
CA ASP A 109 -22.81 -9.88 -1.12
C ASP A 109 -24.06 -9.05 -1.45
N LEU A 110 -23.91 -8.08 -2.36
CA LEU A 110 -25.01 -7.24 -2.87
C LEU A 110 -25.89 -7.98 -3.87
#